data_AF-A0A833GT54-F1
#
_entry.id   AF-A0A833GT54-F1
#
_cell.length_a   1.000
_cell.length_b   1.000
_cell.length_c   1.000
_cell.angle_alpha   90.00
_cell.angle_beta   90.00
_cell.angle_gamma   90.00
#
_symmetry.space_group_name_H-M   'P 1'
#
loop_
_entity.id
_entity.type
_entity.pdbx_description
1 polymer ?
#
loop_
_entity_poly.entity_id
_entity_poly.type
_entity_poly.pdbx_seq_one_letter_code
_entity_poly.pdbx_strand_id
1 'polypeptide(L)'
;MDVSRIRALRGPNLWSRHTAIQAIVTCEGAECAIADLPGFESRLRARFPELGELIPTDHLDTVSIAHALEFAALGLQAQAE
;
A
#
# COMPACT_ATOMS: atom_id res chain seq x y z
N MET A 1 -4.13 4.09 -12.57
CA MET A 1 -4.38 4.21 -11.13
C MET A 1 -4.62 5.66 -10.88
N ASP A 2 -5.75 5.97 -10.25
CA ASP A 2 -6.06 7.32 -9.80
C ASP A 2 -6.00 7.38 -8.28
N VAL A 3 -5.35 8.42 -7.74
CA VAL A 3 -5.26 8.64 -6.30
C VAL A 3 -5.86 10.00 -6.00
N SER A 4 -6.92 10.00 -5.21
CA SER A 4 -7.65 11.20 -4.85
C SER A 4 -7.85 11.32 -3.34
N ARG A 5 -8.31 12.49 -2.89
CA ARG A 5 -8.64 12.77 -1.48
C ARG A 5 -7.51 12.41 -0.50
N ILE A 6 -6.28 12.76 -0.83
CA ILE A 6 -5.11 12.54 0.04
C ILE A 6 -5.17 13.55 1.20
N ARG A 7 -5.17 13.06 2.44
CA ARG A 7 -5.18 13.90 3.64
C ARG A 7 -4.48 13.26 4.82
N ALA A 8 -3.83 14.08 5.64
CA ALA A 8 -3.35 13.66 6.95
C ALA A 8 -4.50 13.67 7.96
N LEU A 9 -4.57 12.64 8.79
CA LEU A 9 -5.49 12.48 9.91
C LEU A 9 -4.68 12.66 11.19
N ARG A 10 -4.88 13.77 11.89
CA ARG A 10 -4.14 14.11 13.12
C ARG A 10 -4.97 13.80 14.36
N GLY A 11 -4.30 13.42 15.45
CA GLY A 11 -4.95 13.01 16.70
C GLY A 11 -5.74 11.70 16.57
N PRO A 12 -6.61 11.39 17.55
CA PRO A 12 -7.56 10.30 17.41
C PRO A 12 -8.44 10.51 16.16
N ASN A 13 -8.40 9.56 15.24
CA ASN A 13 -9.11 9.59 13.96
C ASN A 13 -10.11 8.43 13.86
N LEU A 14 -10.79 8.31 12.71
CA LEU A 14 -11.85 7.31 12.50
C LEU A 14 -11.35 5.86 12.63
N TRP A 15 -10.04 5.62 12.51
CA TRP A 15 -9.44 4.28 12.49
C TRP A 15 -8.44 4.04 13.63
N SER A 16 -7.69 5.05 14.07
CA SER A 16 -6.60 4.86 15.04
C SER A 16 -6.38 6.07 15.95
N ARG A 17 -5.50 5.91 16.95
CA ARG A 17 -5.01 7.01 17.81
C ARG A 17 -3.74 7.69 17.29
N HIS A 18 -3.13 7.14 16.25
CA HIS A 18 -1.88 7.64 15.68
C HIS A 18 -2.18 8.63 14.55
N THR A 19 -1.20 9.48 14.21
CA THR A 19 -1.29 10.23 12.96
C THR A 19 -1.30 9.23 11.81
N ALA A 20 -2.24 9.40 10.87
CA ALA A 20 -2.39 8.51 9.71
C ALA A 20 -2.58 9.33 8.43
N ILE A 21 -2.48 8.67 7.27
CA ILE A 21 -2.82 9.25 5.98
C ILE A 21 -4.04 8.51 5.44
N GLN A 22 -5.01 9.25 4.91
CA GLN A 22 -6.06 8.70 4.06
C GLN A 22 -5.80 9.08 2.61
N ALA A 23 -6.00 8.13 1.71
CA ALA A 23 -6.18 8.35 0.28
C ALA A 23 -7.31 7.47 -0.25
N ILE A 24 -7.96 7.87 -1.34
CA ILE A 24 -8.84 7.01 -2.13
C ILE A 24 -8.06 6.59 -3.37
N VAL A 25 -7.95 5.28 -3.59
CA VAL A 25 -7.24 4.71 -4.73
C VAL A 25 -8.22 3.97 -5.62
N THR A 26 -8.28 4.35 -6.89
CA THR A 26 -9.00 3.63 -7.92
C THR A 26 -8.01 2.85 -8.77
N CYS A 27 -8.17 1.53 -8.81
CA CYS A 27 -7.40 0.63 -9.67
C CYS A 27 -8.27 0.20 -10.85
N GLU A 28 -7.69 0.16 -12.04
CA GLU A 28 -8.35 -0.31 -13.26
C GLU A 28 -7.48 -1.32 -14.02
N GLY A 29 -8.11 -2.26 -14.72
CA GLY A 29 -7.40 -3.25 -15.52
C GLY A 29 -6.37 -4.04 -14.71
N ALA A 30 -5.12 -4.08 -15.19
CA ALA A 30 -4.01 -4.80 -14.57
C ALA A 30 -3.62 -4.27 -13.17
N GLU A 31 -4.15 -3.14 -12.74
CA GLU A 31 -3.86 -2.59 -11.40
C GLU A 31 -4.66 -3.26 -10.30
N CYS A 32 -5.72 -3.99 -10.67
CA CYS A 32 -6.56 -4.74 -9.75
C CYS A 32 -5.86 -6.00 -9.19
N ALA A 33 -4.81 -6.49 -9.87
CA ALA A 33 -4.01 -7.62 -9.44
C ALA A 33 -2.54 -7.39 -9.80
N ILE A 34 -1.66 -7.26 -8.80
CA ILE A 34 -0.22 -7.04 -9.04
C ILE A 34 0.45 -8.22 -9.76
N ALA A 35 -0.17 -9.40 -9.75
CA ALA A 35 0.23 -10.54 -10.57
C ALA A 35 0.21 -10.22 -12.08
N ASP A 36 -0.69 -9.32 -12.52
CA ASP A 36 -0.78 -8.85 -13.91
C ASP A 36 0.28 -7.79 -14.25
N LEU A 37 1.15 -7.42 -13.31
CA LEU A 37 2.19 -6.40 -13.46
C LEU A 37 3.58 -7.02 -13.30
N PRO A 38 4.17 -7.53 -14.40
CA PRO A 38 5.46 -8.22 -14.35
C PRO A 38 6.56 -7.43 -13.63
N GLY A 39 7.19 -8.09 -12.67
CA GLY A 39 8.30 -7.56 -11.87
C GLY A 39 7.92 -6.41 -10.92
N PHE A 40 6.63 -6.09 -10.75
CA PHE A 40 6.19 -5.04 -9.85
C PHE A 40 6.64 -5.29 -8.41
N GLU A 41 6.37 -6.48 -7.87
CA GLU A 41 6.73 -6.86 -6.51
C GLU A 41 8.25 -6.77 -6.28
N SER A 42 9.06 -7.30 -7.21
CA SER A 42 10.52 -7.23 -7.12
C SER A 42 11.02 -5.79 -7.05
N ARG A 43 10.46 -4.88 -7.85
CA ARG A 43 10.81 -3.45 -7.80
C ARG A 43 10.35 -2.79 -6.51
N LEU A 44 9.17 -3.14 -6.02
CA LEU A 44 8.62 -2.61 -4.77
C LEU A 44 9.51 -3.01 -3.57
N ARG A 45 9.87 -4.30 -3.47
CA ARG A 45 10.75 -4.82 -2.42
C ARG A 45 12.15 -4.22 -2.51
N ALA A 46 12.68 -3.99 -3.72
CA ALA A 46 13.96 -3.30 -3.89
C ALA A 46 13.90 -1.83 -3.41
N ARG A 47 12.76 -1.16 -3.54
CA ARG A 47 12.59 0.23 -3.09
C ARG A 47 12.35 0.35 -1.59
N PHE A 48 11.68 -0.64 -1.00
CA PHE A 48 11.34 -0.70 0.42
C PHE A 48 11.71 -2.08 1.00
N PRO A 49 13.00 -2.35 1.26
CA PRO A 49 13.46 -3.66 1.72
C PRO A 49 12.81 -4.10 3.04
N GLU A 50 12.52 -3.12 3.89
CA GLU A 50 11.86 -3.26 5.20
C GLU A 50 10.44 -3.83 5.11
N LEU A 51 9.79 -3.81 3.92
CA LEU A 51 8.45 -4.37 3.74
C LEU A 51 8.41 -5.90 3.78
N GLY A 52 9.56 -6.59 3.70
CA GLY A 52 9.64 -8.05 3.88
C GLY A 52 8.60 -8.86 3.08
N GLU A 53 7.89 -9.74 3.79
CA GLU A 53 6.79 -10.60 3.28
C GLU A 53 5.40 -10.02 3.57
N LEU A 54 5.27 -8.70 3.82
CA LEU A 54 3.98 -8.07 4.15
C LEU A 54 2.90 -8.30 3.07
N ILE A 55 3.29 -8.65 1.85
CA ILE A 55 2.38 -9.06 0.79
C ILE A 55 2.31 -10.59 0.78
N PRO A 56 1.14 -11.21 1.09
CA PRO A 56 0.99 -12.66 1.05
C PRO A 56 1.25 -13.19 -0.37
N THR A 57 2.30 -13.99 -0.52
CA THR A 57 2.72 -14.55 -1.82
C THR A 57 1.67 -15.50 -2.42
N ASP A 58 0.83 -16.11 -1.58
CA ASP A 58 -0.16 -17.11 -1.99
C ASP A 58 -1.42 -16.51 -2.63
N HIS A 59 -1.57 -15.17 -2.59
CA HIS A 59 -2.80 -14.48 -2.98
C HIS A 59 -2.56 -13.24 -3.85
N LEU A 60 -1.43 -13.16 -4.57
CA LEU A 60 -1.07 -12.00 -5.41
C LEU A 60 -2.14 -11.63 -6.44
N ASP A 61 -2.90 -12.60 -6.94
CA ASP A 61 -4.01 -12.40 -7.88
C ASP A 61 -5.17 -11.58 -7.28
N THR A 62 -5.22 -11.46 -5.96
CA THR A 62 -6.23 -10.67 -5.22
C THR A 62 -5.66 -9.35 -4.67
N VAL A 63 -4.35 -9.15 -4.78
CA VAL A 63 -3.66 -7.97 -4.27
C VAL A 63 -3.61 -6.92 -5.37
N SER A 64 -4.44 -5.89 -5.30
CA SER A 64 -4.34 -4.70 -6.15
C SER A 64 -3.16 -3.78 -5.77
N ILE A 65 -2.83 -2.83 -6.65
CA ILE A 65 -1.86 -1.76 -6.32
C ILE A 65 -2.29 -0.97 -5.08
N ALA A 66 -3.60 -0.82 -4.82
CA ALA A 66 -4.08 -0.12 -3.63
C ALA A 66 -3.62 -0.81 -2.33
N HIS A 67 -3.67 -2.15 -2.27
CA HIS A 67 -3.13 -2.89 -1.13
C HIS A 67 -1.61 -2.74 -1.03
N ALA A 68 -0.89 -2.79 -2.15
CA ALA A 68 0.56 -2.58 -2.15
C ALA A 68 0.94 -1.18 -1.62
N LEU A 69 0.14 -0.15 -1.95
CA LEU A 69 0.31 1.20 -1.41
C LEU A 69 0.07 1.26 0.10
N GLU A 70 -0.97 0.58 0.59
CA GLU A 70 -1.26 0.48 2.02
C GLU A 70 -0.10 -0.18 2.78
N PHE A 71 0.37 -1.35 2.32
CA PHE A 71 1.50 -2.04 2.95
C PHE A 71 2.75 -1.15 2.98
N ALA A 72 3.07 -0.49 1.87
CA ALA A 72 4.19 0.44 1.80
C ALA A 72 4.06 1.59 2.79
N ALA A 73 2.87 2.21 2.87
CA ALA A 73 2.62 3.33 3.77
C ALA A 73 2.70 2.91 5.25
N LEU A 74 2.13 1.76 5.62
CA LEU A 74 2.21 1.22 6.97
C LEU A 74 3.66 0.89 7.37
N GLY A 75 4.42 0.26 6.48
CA GLY A 75 5.83 -0.04 6.74
C GLY A 75 6.67 1.23 6.93
N LEU A 76 6.43 2.27 6.11
CA LEU A 76 7.10 3.56 6.28
C LEU A 76 6.68 4.27 7.58
N GLN A 77 5.41 4.15 7.98
CA GLN A 77 4.93 4.71 9.25
C GLN A 77 5.60 4.04 10.44
N ALA A 78 5.74 2.71 10.43
CA ALA A 78 6.40 1.95 11.51
C ALA A 78 7.89 2.31 11.67
N GLN A 79 8.57 2.72 10.60
CA GLN A 79 9.97 3.19 10.63
C GLN A 79 10.13 4.63 11.12
N ALA A 80 9.05 5.42 11.08
CA ALA A 80 9.06 6.83 11.47
C ALA A 80 8.69 7.05 12.95
N GLU A 81 8.22 6.02 13.64
CA GLU A 81 8.06 5.99 15.11
C GLU A 81 9.40 5.69 15.80
#